data_AF-A0A6B2NM22-F1
#
_entry.id   AF-A0A6B2NM22-F1
#
_cell.length_a   1.000
_cell.length_b   1.000
_cell.length_c   1.000
_cell.angle_alpha   90.00
_cell.angle_beta   90.00
_cell.angle_gamma   90.00
#
_symmetry.space_group_name_H-M   'P 1'
#
loop_
_entity.id
_entity.type
_entity.pdbx_description
1 polymer ?
#
loop_
_entity_poly.entity_id
_entity_poly.type
_entity_poly.pdbx_seq_one_letter_code
_entity_poly.pdbx_strand_id
1 'polypeptide(L)'
;MNIDFSQLVTVEAKRAMDAESRLEAARAECRRRILQAVGSVAQMNLMAAASADMLTPAQMADWAKTLEWISRMRGAWREIAQSDVGSVQEANWPPMPDETKRLVEGF
;
A
#
# COMPACT_ATOMS: atom_id res chain seq x y z
N MET A 1 48.49 -8.60 -6.14
CA MET A 1 47.03 -8.74 -6.35
C MET A 1 46.49 -7.32 -6.48
N ASN A 2 46.01 -6.93 -7.66
CA ASN A 2 45.50 -5.58 -7.91
C ASN A 2 43.98 -5.64 -7.91
N ILE A 3 43.33 -5.17 -6.85
CA ILE A 3 41.86 -5.09 -6.82
C ILE A 3 41.46 -3.87 -7.65
N ASP A 4 40.60 -4.08 -8.64
CA ASP A 4 40.04 -3.00 -9.45
C ASP A 4 38.87 -2.33 -8.71
N PHE A 5 39.13 -1.16 -8.15
CA PHE A 5 38.14 -0.35 -7.43
C PHE A 5 37.05 0.24 -8.34
N SER A 6 37.26 0.31 -9.66
CA SER A 6 36.24 0.77 -10.62
C SER A 6 35.07 -0.21 -10.71
N GLN A 7 35.36 -1.51 -10.67
CA GLN A 7 34.31 -2.54 -10.68
C GLN A 7 33.49 -2.55 -9.38
N LEU A 8 34.13 -2.28 -8.23
CA LEU A 8 33.43 -2.17 -6.95
C LEU A 8 32.41 -1.01 -6.96
N VAL A 9 32.80 0.17 -7.43
CA VAL A 9 31.89 1.33 -7.56
C VAL A 9 30.71 1.02 -8.49
N THR A 10 30.95 0.31 -9.58
CA THR A 10 29.90 -0.09 -10.54
C THR A 10 28.89 -1.06 -9.92
N VAL A 11 29.37 -2.00 -9.10
CA VAL A 11 28.50 -2.97 -8.40
C VAL A 11 27.67 -2.29 -7.31
N GLU A 12 28.23 -1.36 -6.56
CA GLU A 12 27.52 -0.60 -5.52
C GLU A 12 26.42 0.30 -6.13
N ALA A 13 26.73 1.01 -7.21
CA ALA A 13 25.76 1.83 -7.93
C ALA A 13 24.59 0.99 -8.46
N LYS A 14 24.88 -0.18 -9.04
CA LYS A 14 23.84 -1.10 -9.52
C LYS A 14 22.94 -1.59 -8.37
N ARG A 15 23.52 -1.97 -7.24
CA ARG A 15 22.75 -2.40 -6.05
C ARG A 15 21.86 -1.29 -5.49
N ALA A 16 22.34 -0.05 -5.51
CA ALA A 16 21.56 1.11 -5.08
C ALA A 16 20.36 1.35 -6.01
N MET A 17 20.58 1.30 -7.33
CA MET A 17 19.49 1.41 -8.32
C MET A 17 18.45 0.29 -8.18
N ASP A 18 18.89 -0.94 -7.94
CA ASP A 18 18.00 -2.08 -7.73
C ASP A 18 17.17 -1.91 -6.43
N ALA A 19 17.77 -1.35 -5.37
CA ALA A 19 17.07 -1.05 -4.13
C ALA A 19 16.02 0.06 -4.30
N GLU A 20 16.36 1.14 -5.00
CA GLU A 20 15.43 2.23 -5.31
C GLU A 20 14.26 1.74 -6.18
N SER A 21 14.54 0.93 -7.19
CA SER A 21 13.52 0.34 -8.06
C SER A 21 12.53 -0.54 -7.27
N ARG A 22 13.01 -1.31 -6.29
CA ARG A 22 12.15 -2.12 -5.40
C ARG A 22 11.27 -1.26 -4.51
N LEU A 23 11.79 -0.16 -3.99
CA LEU A 23 11.02 0.79 -3.17
C LEU A 23 9.89 1.43 -3.97
N GLU A 24 10.18 1.92 -5.16
CA GLU A 24 9.16 2.53 -6.02
C GLU A 24 8.12 1.52 -6.50
N ALA A 25 8.54 0.29 -6.84
CA ALA A 25 7.61 -0.79 -7.20
C ALA A 25 6.67 -1.14 -6.04
N ALA A 26 7.19 -1.26 -4.81
CA ALA A 26 6.36 -1.55 -3.63
C ALA A 26 5.40 -0.40 -3.30
N ARG A 27 5.85 0.85 -3.43
CA ARG A 27 5.01 2.03 -3.24
C ARG A 27 3.88 2.11 -4.28
N ALA A 28 4.20 1.88 -5.54
CA ALA A 28 3.22 1.85 -6.62
C ALA A 28 2.20 0.72 -6.41
N GLU A 29 2.65 -0.45 -5.99
CA GLU A 29 1.79 -1.59 -5.71
C GLU A 29 0.87 -1.36 -4.49
N CYS A 30 1.38 -0.75 -3.41
CA CYS A 30 0.57 -0.30 -2.29
C CYS A 30 -0.58 0.61 -2.77
N ARG A 31 -0.27 1.59 -3.63
CA ARG A 31 -1.26 2.50 -4.19
C ARG A 31 -2.28 1.76 -5.06
N ARG A 32 -1.81 0.88 -5.95
CA ARG A 32 -2.66 0.09 -6.85
C ARG A 32 -3.65 -0.75 -6.05
N ARG A 33 -3.17 -1.45 -5.00
CA ARG A 33 -3.99 -2.29 -4.12
C ARG A 33 -5.06 -1.50 -3.36
N ILE A 34 -4.69 -0.36 -2.78
CA ILE A 34 -5.66 0.52 -2.10
C ILE A 34 -6.73 1.00 -3.07
N LEU A 35 -6.34 1.46 -4.27
CA LEU A 35 -7.30 1.95 -5.27
C LEU A 35 -8.18 0.85 -5.87
N GLN A 36 -7.67 -0.38 -5.97
CA GLN A 36 -8.45 -1.53 -6.41
C GLN A 36 -9.51 -1.93 -5.37
N ALA A 37 -9.17 -1.83 -4.08
CA ALA A 37 -10.08 -2.17 -2.98
C ALA A 37 -11.10 -1.06 -2.71
N VAL A 38 -10.65 0.19 -2.66
CA VAL A 38 -11.44 1.37 -2.32
C VAL A 38 -11.15 2.40 -3.39
N GLY A 39 -11.96 2.41 -4.46
CA GLY A 39 -11.77 3.32 -5.58
C GLY A 39 -11.72 4.79 -5.15
N SER A 40 -11.06 5.65 -5.93
CA SER A 40 -10.93 7.07 -5.57
C SER A 40 -12.28 7.78 -5.41
N VAL A 41 -13.27 7.40 -6.23
CA VAL A 41 -14.65 7.93 -6.13
C VAL A 41 -15.30 7.48 -4.83
N ALA A 42 -15.25 6.19 -4.51
CA ALA A 42 -15.76 5.66 -3.25
C ALA A 42 -15.10 6.32 -2.02
N GLN A 43 -13.77 6.53 -2.05
CA GLN A 43 -13.07 7.26 -0.98
C GLN A 43 -13.60 8.68 -0.79
N MET A 44 -13.82 9.43 -1.89
CA MET A 44 -14.36 10.79 -1.83
C MET A 44 -15.80 10.81 -1.32
N ASN A 45 -16.65 9.90 -1.80
CA ASN A 45 -18.05 9.79 -1.40
C ASN A 45 -18.17 9.41 0.09
N LEU A 46 -17.39 8.44 0.54
CA LEU A 46 -17.35 8.01 1.95
C LEU A 46 -16.85 9.13 2.86
N MET A 47 -15.79 9.85 2.46
CA MET A 47 -15.30 10.99 3.21
C MET A 47 -16.36 12.10 3.32
N ALA A 48 -17.06 12.41 2.22
CA ALA A 48 -18.12 13.42 2.21
C ALA A 48 -19.30 12.99 3.07
N ALA A 49 -19.77 11.75 2.94
CA ALA A 49 -20.88 11.20 3.73
C ALA A 49 -20.54 11.13 5.23
N ALA A 50 -19.32 10.72 5.58
CA ALA A 50 -18.85 10.72 6.97
C ALA A 50 -18.79 12.15 7.55
N SER A 51 -18.31 13.13 6.77
CA SER A 51 -18.21 14.53 7.22
C SER A 51 -19.57 15.23 7.35
N ALA A 52 -20.59 14.71 6.65
CA ALA A 52 -21.96 15.22 6.69
C ALA A 52 -22.88 14.43 7.65
N ASP A 53 -22.33 13.54 8.48
CA ASP A 53 -23.07 12.65 9.39
C ASP A 53 -24.15 11.80 8.67
N MET A 54 -23.91 11.45 7.41
CA MET A 54 -24.83 10.65 6.57
C MET A 54 -24.59 9.15 6.67
N LEU A 55 -23.48 8.73 7.28
CA LEU A 55 -23.22 7.31 7.55
C LEU A 55 -23.99 6.87 8.79
N THR A 56 -24.61 5.70 8.72
CA THR A 56 -25.12 5.02 9.92
C THR A 56 -23.95 4.72 10.89
N PRO A 57 -24.21 4.53 12.19
CA PRO A 57 -23.16 4.17 13.15
C PRO A 57 -22.35 2.92 12.74
N ALA A 58 -23.02 1.93 12.11
CA ALA A 58 -22.35 0.75 11.58
C ALA A 58 -21.41 1.08 10.41
N GLN A 59 -21.87 1.88 9.44
CA GLN A 59 -21.04 2.32 8.32
C GLN A 59 -19.86 3.18 8.76
N MET A 60 -20.03 4.01 9.79
CA MET A 60 -18.95 4.82 10.35
C MET A 60 -17.88 3.92 11.02
N ALA A 61 -18.29 2.86 11.72
CA ALA A 61 -17.36 1.88 12.28
C ALA A 61 -16.61 1.12 11.18
N ASP A 62 -17.29 0.72 10.11
CA ASP A 62 -16.68 0.07 8.95
C ASP A 62 -15.72 1.01 8.19
N TRP A 63 -16.05 2.31 8.14
CA TRP A 63 -15.19 3.33 7.56
C TRP A 63 -13.91 3.53 8.37
N ALA A 64 -14.01 3.54 9.70
CA ALA A 64 -12.84 3.59 10.58
C ALA A 64 -11.91 2.38 10.37
N LYS A 65 -12.46 1.16 10.26
CA LYS A 65 -11.68 -0.05 9.91
C LYS A 65 -11.03 0.06 8.53
N THR A 66 -11.71 0.66 7.57
CA THR A 66 -11.16 0.90 6.23
C THR A 66 -9.94 1.84 6.28
N LEU A 67 -10.04 2.94 7.04
CA LEU A 67 -8.93 3.88 7.23
C LEU A 67 -7.75 3.25 7.98
N GLU A 68 -8.02 2.43 8.99
CA GLU A 68 -7.00 1.66 9.69
C GLU A 68 -6.26 0.72 8.72
N TRP A 69 -6.99 -0.02 7.89
CA TRP A 69 -6.39 -0.88 6.88
C TRP A 69 -5.54 -0.09 5.88
N ILE A 70 -6.03 1.04 5.35
CA ILE A 70 -5.25 1.93 4.47
C ILE A 70 -3.96 2.41 5.15
N SER A 71 -4.04 2.75 6.44
CA SER A 71 -2.87 3.14 7.23
C SER A 71 -1.85 1.99 7.34
N ARG A 72 -2.31 0.78 7.66
CA ARG A 72 -1.47 -0.42 7.72
C ARG A 72 -0.81 -0.74 6.38
N MET A 73 -1.55 -0.64 5.27
CA MET A 73 -1.00 -0.79 3.92
C MET A 73 0.15 0.20 3.66
N ARG A 74 -0.06 1.47 4.01
CA ARG A 74 0.95 2.53 3.89
C ARG A 74 2.13 2.38 4.86
N GLY A 75 1.94 1.69 5.98
CA GLY A 75 3.01 1.32 6.91
C GLY A 75 3.86 0.17 6.39
N ALA A 76 3.26 -0.81 5.71
CA ALA A 76 3.92 -2.06 5.34
C ALA A 76 4.82 -1.95 4.09
N TRP A 77 4.53 -1.05 3.13
CA TRP A 77 5.17 -1.10 1.81
C TRP A 77 6.71 -1.03 1.84
N ARG A 78 7.31 -0.29 2.78
CA ARG A 78 8.78 -0.19 2.88
C ARG A 78 9.43 -1.49 3.32
N GLU A 79 8.81 -2.17 4.29
CA GLU A 79 9.29 -3.45 4.79
C GLU A 79 9.13 -4.53 3.71
N ILE A 80 8.01 -4.51 2.99
CA ILE A 80 7.76 -5.40 1.86
C ILE A 80 8.79 -5.19 0.75
N ALA A 81 9.19 -3.94 0.46
CA ALA A 81 10.23 -3.64 -0.53
C ALA A 81 11.60 -4.23 -0.17
N GLN A 82 11.85 -4.47 1.12
CA GLN A 82 13.08 -5.05 1.65
C GLN A 82 12.98 -6.57 1.81
N SER A 83 11.78 -7.15 1.67
CA SER A 83 11.57 -8.60 1.76
C SER A 83 12.00 -9.32 0.49
N ASP A 84 12.52 -10.55 0.64
CA ASP A 84 12.96 -11.38 -0.49
C ASP A 84 11.79 -11.89 -1.36
N VAL A 85 10.57 -11.88 -0.82
CA VAL A 85 9.35 -12.37 -1.49
C VAL A 85 8.71 -11.28 -2.36
N GLY A 86 9.08 -10.01 -2.15
CA GLY A 86 8.70 -8.87 -3.00
C GLY A 86 7.26 -8.38 -2.85
N SER A 87 6.92 -7.29 -3.54
CA SER A 87 5.63 -6.60 -3.43
C SER A 87 4.44 -7.27 -4.12
N VAL A 88 4.70 -8.25 -5.00
CA VAL A 88 3.66 -8.89 -5.82
C VAL A 88 2.80 -9.87 -5.01
N GLN A 89 3.38 -10.48 -3.97
CA GLN A 89 2.73 -11.53 -3.20
C GLN A 89 1.64 -10.98 -2.26
N GLU A 90 0.41 -11.48 -2.40
CA GLU A 90 -0.74 -11.05 -1.59
C GLU A 90 -0.50 -11.19 -0.10
N ALA A 91 0.11 -12.31 0.32
CA ALA A 91 0.36 -12.65 1.71
C ALA A 91 1.26 -11.65 2.46
N ASN A 92 2.00 -10.81 1.72
CA ASN A 92 2.87 -9.79 2.31
C ASN A 92 2.09 -8.53 2.73
N TRP A 93 0.85 -8.38 2.28
CA TRP A 93 0.05 -7.19 2.52
C TRP A 93 -0.96 -7.43 3.66
N PRO A 94 -1.27 -6.39 4.45
CA PRO A 94 -2.38 -6.43 5.39
C PRO A 94 -3.68 -6.90 4.69
N PRO A 95 -4.36 -7.94 5.23
CA PRO A 95 -5.59 -8.43 4.64
C PRO A 95 -6.67 -7.35 4.71
N MET A 96 -7.45 -7.22 3.64
CA MET A 96 -8.58 -6.30 3.60
C MET A 96 -9.70 -6.81 4.54
N PRO A 97 -10.24 -5.97 5.42
CA PRO A 97 -11.43 -6.32 6.22
C PRO A 97 -12.64 -6.60 5.33
N ASP A 98 -13.45 -7.61 5.67
CA ASP A 98 -14.69 -7.92 4.94
C ASP A 98 -15.69 -6.75 4.96
N GLU A 99 -15.69 -5.99 6.05
CA GLU A 99 -16.45 -4.76 6.25
C GLU A 99 -16.11 -3.71 5.19
N THR A 100 -14.84 -3.54 4.86
CA THR A 100 -14.38 -2.57 3.85
C THR A 100 -15.02 -2.86 2.51
N LYS A 101 -15.06 -4.14 2.11
CA LYS A 101 -15.67 -4.53 0.83
C LYS A 101 -17.16 -4.21 0.81
N ARG A 102 -17.89 -4.58 1.86
CA ARG A 102 -19.34 -4.32 1.97
C ARG A 102 -19.66 -2.83 1.97
N LEU A 103 -18.85 -2.03 2.65
CA LEU A 103 -19.02 -0.58 2.71
C LEU A 103 -18.83 0.05 1.33
N VAL A 104 -17.78 -0.33 0.60
CA VAL A 104 -17.46 0.23 -0.73
C VAL A 104 -18.50 -0.12 -1.79
N GLU A 105 -19.12 -1.30 -1.74
CA GLU A 105 -20.19 -1.68 -2.68
C GLU A 105 -21.42 -0.74 -2.62
N GLY A 106 -21.56 0.04 -1.54
CA GLY A 106 -22.62 1.02 -1.35
C GLY A 106 -22.28 2.48 -1.71
N PHE A 107 -21.06 2.79 -2.16
CA PHE A 107 -20.54 4.17 -2.34
C PHE A 107 -19.72 4.37 -3.63
#